data_AF-A0A2N1RCB1-F1
#
_entry.id   AF-A0A2N1RCB1-F1
#
_cell.length_a   1.000
_cell.length_b   1.000
_cell.length_c   1.000
_cell.angle_alpha   90.00
_cell.angle_beta   90.00
_cell.angle_gamma   90.00
#
_symmetry.space_group_name_H-M   'P 1'
#
loop_
_entity.id
_entity.type
_entity.pdbx_description
1 polymer ?
#
loop_
_entity_poly.entity_id
_entity_poly.type
_entity_poly.pdbx_seq_one_letter_code
_entity_poly.pdbx_strand_id
1 'polypeptide(L)'
;FIAALMAIDPTLFEAAMVEGANSWQRVRYITLPSIRPVIIMVVLLRLGTILSGGFNQLYMLYSPSVFSVGDIIDTWVFRGLQEGKFALATAVGMFKGVMGLILIVVSNRLTKRASGSSLY
;
A
#
# COMPACT_ATOMS: atom_id res chain seq x y z
N PHE A 1 -10.96 0.15 -7.61
CA PHE A 1 -10.66 1.32 -8.47
C PHE A 1 -11.74 1.59 -9.51
N ILE A 2 -12.09 0.64 -10.39
CA ILE A 2 -13.12 0.86 -11.43
C ILE A 2 -14.49 1.26 -10.85
N ALA A 3 -14.93 0.60 -9.77
CA ALA A 3 -16.18 0.96 -9.09
C ALA A 3 -16.21 2.41 -8.56
N ALA A 4 -15.06 2.96 -8.15
CA ALA A 4 -14.97 4.34 -7.68
C ALA A 4 -15.01 5.37 -8.82
N LEU A 5 -14.59 4.98 -10.03
CA LEU A 5 -14.72 5.80 -11.23
C LEU A 5 -16.17 5.81 -11.73
N MET A 6 -16.87 4.68 -11.61
CA MET A 6 -18.29 4.56 -11.98
C MET A 6 -19.23 5.31 -11.02
N ALA A 7 -18.77 5.61 -9.80
CA ALA A 7 -19.51 6.41 -8.83
C ALA A 7 -19.44 7.93 -9.10
N ILE A 8 -18.62 8.37 -10.05
CA ILE A 8 -18.52 9.79 -10.42
C ILE A 8 -19.73 10.14 -11.29
N ASP A 9 -20.40 11.23 -10.96
CA ASP A 9 -21.53 11.75 -11.72
C ASP A 9 -21.09 12.09 -13.17
N PRO A 10 -21.71 11.49 -14.20
CA PRO A 10 -21.42 11.79 -15.61
C PRO A 10 -21.58 13.27 -15.97
N THR A 11 -22.47 14.00 -15.28
CA THR A 11 -22.75 15.41 -15.55
C THR A 11 -21.53 16.30 -15.35
N LEU A 12 -20.60 15.93 -14.45
CA LEU A 12 -19.32 16.63 -14.26
C LEU A 12 -18.43 16.57 -15.50
N PHE A 13 -18.44 15.44 -16.21
CA PHE A 13 -17.65 15.29 -17.44
C PHE A 13 -18.30 16.00 -18.62
N GLU A 14 -19.64 16.00 -18.69
CA GLU A 14 -20.39 16.71 -19.72
C GLU A 14 -20.23 18.22 -19.59
N ALA A 15 -20.38 18.77 -18.38
CA ALA A 15 -20.15 20.19 -18.11
C ALA A 15 -18.71 20.61 -18.47
N ALA A 16 -17.71 19.81 -18.10
CA ALA A 16 -16.32 20.08 -18.45
C ALA A 16 -16.04 20.00 -19.96
N MET A 17 -16.78 19.16 -20.71
CA MET A 17 -16.70 19.14 -22.18
C MET A 17 -17.28 20.41 -22.79
N VAL A 18 -18.40 20.91 -22.26
CA VAL A 18 -19.01 22.16 -22.70
C VAL A 18 -18.09 23.35 -22.44
N GLU A 19 -17.32 23.32 -21.34
CA GLU A 19 -16.28 24.32 -21.03
C GLU A 19 -14.96 24.13 -21.82
N GLY A 20 -14.88 23.15 -22.71
CA GLY A 20 -13.70 22.92 -23.56
C GLY A 20 -12.51 22.26 -22.83
N ALA A 21 -12.74 21.59 -21.70
CA ALA A 21 -11.68 20.93 -20.95
C ALA A 21 -11.09 19.73 -21.73
N ASN A 22 -9.77 19.73 -21.89
CA ASN A 22 -9.04 18.64 -22.52
C ASN A 22 -9.04 17.37 -21.64
N SER A 23 -8.83 16.18 -22.22
CA SER A 23 -8.82 14.89 -21.51
C SER A 23 -7.92 14.87 -20.27
N TRP A 24 -6.75 15.52 -20.34
CA TRP A 24 -5.84 15.61 -19.21
C TRP A 24 -6.38 16.49 -18.06
N GLN A 25 -7.10 17.56 -18.39
CA GLN A 25 -7.74 18.42 -17.40
C GLN A 25 -8.87 17.69 -16.68
N ARG A 26 -9.68 16.90 -17.41
CA ARG A 26 -10.74 16.08 -16.80
C ARG A 26 -10.16 15.06 -15.81
N VAL A 27 -9.05 14.41 -16.16
CA VAL A 27 -8.36 13.47 -15.24
C VAL A 27 -7.82 14.21 -14.00
N ARG A 28 -7.14 15.34 -14.19
CA ARG A 28 -6.48 16.08 -13.12
C ARG A 28 -7.46 16.74 -12.15
N TYR A 29 -8.53 17.34 -12.66
CA TYR A 29 -9.43 18.21 -11.89
C TYR A 29 -10.76 17.56 -11.51
N ILE A 30 -11.19 16.50 -12.20
CA ILE A 30 -12.45 15.80 -11.89
C ILE A 30 -12.13 14.43 -11.32
N THR A 31 -11.44 13.59 -12.09
CA THR A 31 -11.23 12.19 -11.72
C THR A 31 -10.36 12.05 -10.47
N LEU A 32 -9.16 12.64 -10.46
CA LEU A 32 -8.18 12.50 -9.39
C LEU A 32 -8.69 13.00 -8.02
N PRO A 33 -9.31 14.19 -7.90
CA PRO A 33 -9.88 14.64 -6.63
C PRO A 33 -11.13 13.84 -6.22
N SER A 34 -11.93 13.33 -7.16
CA SER A 34 -13.11 12.51 -6.83
C SER A 34 -12.73 11.15 -6.25
N ILE A 35 -11.72 10.48 -6.81
CA ILE A 35 -11.28 9.16 -6.32
C ILE A 35 -10.21 9.22 -5.21
N ARG A 36 -9.81 10.42 -4.78
CA ARG A 36 -8.79 10.61 -3.72
C ARG A 36 -9.02 9.74 -2.47
N PRO A 37 -10.24 9.58 -1.91
CA PRO A 37 -10.41 8.86 -0.66
C PRO A 37 -10.19 7.36 -0.87
N VAL A 38 -10.58 6.86 -2.05
CA VAL A 38 -10.41 5.45 -2.45
C VAL A 38 -8.95 5.13 -2.71
N ILE A 39 -8.22 6.01 -3.39
CA ILE A 39 -6.77 5.85 -3.58
C ILE A 39 -6.09 5.72 -2.22
N ILE A 40 -6.41 6.62 -1.30
CA ILE A 40 -5.78 6.64 0.02
C ILE A 40 -6.13 5.39 0.82
N MET A 41 -7.38 4.96 0.83
CA MET A 41 -7.79 3.71 1.48
C MET A 41 -7.00 2.51 0.96
N VAL A 42 -6.88 2.38 -0.36
CA VAL A 42 -6.13 1.27 -0.96
C VAL A 42 -4.63 1.37 -0.66
N VAL A 43 -4.06 2.57 -0.68
CA VAL A 43 -2.65 2.79 -0.31
C VAL A 43 -2.40 2.38 1.13
N LEU A 44 -3.29 2.73 2.07
CA LEU A 44 -3.18 2.32 3.48
C LEU A 44 -3.22 0.80 3.64
N LEU A 45 -4.16 0.13 2.97
CA LEU A 45 -4.24 -1.34 2.98
C LEU A 45 -2.99 -1.99 2.40
N ARG A 46 -2.43 -1.42 1.32
CA ARG A 46 -1.21 -1.93 0.68
C ARG A 46 0.05 -1.67 1.50
N LEU A 47 0.13 -0.55 2.21
CA LEU A 47 1.26 -0.23 3.10
C LEU A 47 1.44 -1.26 4.21
N GLY A 48 0.35 -1.80 4.76
CA GLY A 48 0.42 -2.91 5.72
C GLY A 48 1.09 -4.17 5.15
N THR A 49 0.99 -4.38 3.84
CA THR A 49 1.57 -5.55 3.14
C THR A 49 2.98 -5.31 2.60
N ILE A 50 3.45 -4.05 2.52
CA ILE A 50 4.77 -3.71 1.95
C ILE A 50 5.92 -4.31 2.77
N LEU A 51 5.79 -4.35 4.09
CA LEU A 51 6.82 -4.96 4.95
C LEU A 51 6.98 -6.47 4.68
N SER A 52 6.00 -7.13 4.05
CA SER A 52 6.00 -8.56 3.78
C SER A 52 6.53 -8.94 2.40
N GLY A 53 7.01 -7.95 1.61
CA GLY A 53 7.96 -8.08 0.49
C GLY A 53 7.70 -9.09 -0.63
N GLY A 54 6.61 -9.86 -0.59
CA GLY A 54 6.43 -11.04 -1.43
C GLY A 54 7.20 -12.26 -0.93
N PHE A 55 7.20 -12.55 0.38
CA PHE A 55 7.84 -13.73 0.98
C PHE A 55 7.67 -15.01 0.15
N ASN A 56 6.44 -15.36 -0.25
CA ASN A 56 6.18 -16.56 -1.03
C ASN A 56 6.95 -16.57 -2.37
N GLN A 57 7.01 -15.43 -3.07
CA GLN A 57 7.70 -15.32 -4.34
C GLN A 57 9.22 -15.35 -4.16
N LEU A 58 9.74 -14.64 -3.16
CA LEU A 58 11.17 -14.61 -2.85
C LEU A 58 11.67 -15.96 -2.35
N TYR A 59 10.89 -16.63 -1.50
CA TYR A 59 11.19 -17.96 -0.99
C TYR A 59 11.20 -19.01 -2.11
N MET A 60 10.26 -18.94 -3.05
CA MET A 60 10.17 -19.89 -4.16
C MET A 60 11.29 -19.71 -5.19
N LEU A 61 11.81 -18.50 -5.34
CA LEU A 61 12.97 -18.18 -6.19
C LEU A 61 14.31 -18.22 -5.43
N TYR A 62 14.29 -18.65 -4.17
CA TYR A 62 15.44 -18.60 -3.28
C TYR A 62 16.47 -19.67 -3.68
N SER A 63 17.68 -19.24 -4.03
CA SER A 63 18.80 -20.12 -4.35
C SER A 63 20.12 -19.54 -3.81
N PRO A 64 21.16 -20.37 -3.58
CA PRO A 64 22.44 -19.91 -3.03
C PRO A 64 23.07 -18.74 -3.82
N SER A 65 22.84 -18.69 -5.13
CA SER A 65 23.35 -17.64 -6.02
C SER A 65 22.68 -16.28 -5.84
N VAL A 66 21.47 -16.23 -5.25
CA VAL A 66 20.71 -14.99 -5.03
C VAL A 66 20.57 -14.62 -3.56
N PHE A 67 21.25 -15.33 -2.65
CA PHE A 67 21.20 -15.05 -1.21
C PHE A 67 21.61 -13.63 -0.84
N SER A 68 22.58 -13.04 -1.54
CA SER A 68 23.09 -11.70 -1.24
C SER A 68 22.12 -10.57 -1.56
N VAL A 69 21.12 -10.82 -2.42
CA VAL A 69 20.17 -9.78 -2.90
C VAL A 69 18.71 -10.12 -2.57
N GLY A 70 18.39 -11.42 -2.42
CA GLY A 70 17.04 -11.92 -2.19
C GLY A 70 16.67 -12.17 -0.73
N ASP A 71 17.58 -11.92 0.22
CA ASP A 71 17.27 -12.11 1.64
C ASP A 71 16.46 -10.94 2.18
N ILE A 72 15.27 -11.25 2.70
CA ILE A 72 14.37 -10.29 3.34
C ILE A 72 14.13 -10.73 4.78
N ILE A 73 13.63 -9.80 5.62
CA ILE A 73 13.36 -10.04 7.04
C ILE A 73 12.55 -11.34 7.25
N ASP A 74 11.56 -11.62 6.40
CA ASP A 74 10.73 -12.82 6.52
C ASP A 74 11.47 -14.13 6.18
N THR A 75 12.37 -14.12 5.20
CA THR A 75 13.19 -15.29 4.83
C THR A 75 14.20 -15.62 5.92
N TRP A 76 14.78 -14.59 6.54
CA TRP A 76 15.68 -14.74 7.68
C TRP A 76 14.96 -15.28 8.92
N VAL A 77 13.78 -14.75 9.25
CA VAL A 77 12.94 -15.23 10.36
C VAL A 77 12.54 -16.69 10.14
N PHE A 78 12.14 -17.05 8.92
CA PHE A 78 11.76 -18.41 8.57
C PHE A 78 12.92 -19.40 8.74
N ARG A 79 14.14 -19.03 8.32
CA ARG A 79 15.35 -19.84 8.55
C ARG A 79 15.69 -19.96 10.04
N GLY A 80 15.59 -18.86 10.79
CA GLY A 80 15.79 -18.88 12.24
C GLY A 80 14.83 -19.84 12.95
N LEU A 81 13.61 -19.97 12.44
CA LEU A 81 12.63 -20.96 12.91
C LEU A 81 13.06 -22.40 12.60
N GLN A 82 13.60 -22.66 11.41
CA GLN A 82 14.12 -23.98 11.00
C GLN A 82 15.38 -24.39 11.80
N GLU A 83 16.23 -23.42 12.16
CA GLU A 83 17.43 -23.65 12.98
C GLU A 83 17.12 -23.78 14.49
N GLY A 84 15.84 -23.76 14.91
CA GLY A 84 15.42 -23.86 16.31
C GLY A 84 15.59 -22.57 17.12
N LYS A 85 15.90 -21.43 16.49
CA LYS A 85 16.07 -20.12 17.11
C LYS A 85 14.73 -19.37 17.22
N PHE A 86 13.75 -19.99 17.87
CA PHE A 86 12.39 -19.44 17.99
C PHE A 86 12.34 -18.05 18.65
N ALA A 87 13.14 -17.83 19.69
CA ALA A 87 13.17 -16.55 20.41
C ALA A 87 13.59 -15.37 19.52
N LEU A 88 14.63 -15.55 18.69
CA LEU A 88 15.08 -14.53 17.74
C LEU A 88 14.07 -14.32 16.61
N ALA A 89 13.50 -15.40 16.07
CA ALA A 89 12.48 -15.34 15.04
C ALA A 89 11.23 -14.54 15.49
N THR A 90 10.74 -14.81 16.70
CA THR A 90 9.60 -14.10 17.29
C THR A 90 9.93 -12.63 17.58
N ALA A 91 11.11 -12.32 18.12
CA ALA A 91 11.51 -10.94 18.41
C ALA A 91 11.58 -10.07 17.14
N VAL A 92 12.14 -10.60 16.06
CA VAL A 92 12.23 -9.90 14.77
C VAL A 92 10.84 -9.75 14.13
N GLY A 93 10.00 -10.78 14.21
CA GLY A 93 8.59 -10.69 13.76
C GLY A 93 7.80 -9.63 14.52
N MET A 94 7.98 -9.54 15.84
CA MET A 94 7.34 -8.52 16.68
C MET A 94 7.85 -7.12 16.36
N PHE A 95 9.16 -6.94 16.16
CA PHE A 95 9.75 -5.68 15.70
C PHE A 95 9.16 -5.23 14.36
N LYS A 96 9.06 -6.15 13.39
CA LYS A 96 8.41 -5.91 12.09
C LYS A 96 6.95 -5.46 12.27
N GLY A 97 6.20 -6.10 13.18
CA GLY A 97 4.83 -5.71 13.52
C GLY A 97 4.72 -4.29 14.07
N VAL A 98 5.60 -3.90 15.00
CA VAL A 98 5.66 -2.53 15.55
C VAL A 98 5.97 -1.51 14.45
N MET A 99 6.95 -1.80 13.60
CA MET A 99 7.28 -0.93 12.46
C MET A 99 6.11 -0.77 11.50
N GLY A 100 5.39 -1.86 11.20
CA GLY A 100 4.17 -1.85 10.40
C GLY A 100 3.06 -1.00 11.03
N LEU A 101 2.86 -1.12 12.34
CA LEU A 101 1.88 -0.32 13.07
C LEU A 101 2.21 1.18 13.00
N ILE A 102 3.47 1.55 13.21
CA ILE A 102 3.93 2.95 13.10
C ILE A 102 3.66 3.46 11.68
N LEU A 103 3.98 2.69 10.64
CA LEU A 103 3.77 3.06 9.25
C LEU A 103 2.28 3.34 8.95
N ILE A 104 1.38 2.46 9.42
CA ILE A 104 -0.06 2.60 9.25
C ILE A 104 -0.57 3.84 10.01
N VAL A 105 -0.14 4.04 11.25
CA VAL A 105 -0.56 5.19 12.08
C VAL A 105 -0.11 6.51 11.47
N VAL A 106 1.15 6.60 11.02
CA VAL A 106 1.68 7.79 10.34
C VAL A 106 0.92 8.06 9.05
N SER A 107 0.70 7.03 8.24
CA SER A 107 -0.01 7.15 6.97
C SER A 107 -1.47 7.56 7.16
N ASN A 108 -2.14 7.03 8.19
CA ASN A 108 -3.49 7.44 8.57
C ASN A 108 -3.53 8.90 9.03
N ARG A 109 -2.53 9.35 9.81
CA ARG A 109 -2.42 10.77 10.22
C ARG A 109 -2.16 11.71 9.04
N LEU A 110 -1.31 11.33 8.10
CA LEU A 110 -1.05 12.10 6.88
C LEU A 110 -2.31 12.21 6.01
N THR A 111 -3.03 11.09 5.87
CA THR A 111 -4.33 11.04 5.18
C THR A 111 -5.34 12.00 5.79
N LYS A 112 -5.46 12.00 7.12
CA LYS A 112 -6.38 12.87 7.86
C LYS A 112 -6.11 14.35 7.59
N ARG A 113 -4.85 14.75 7.40
CA ARG A 113 -4.46 16.12 7.04
C ARG A 113 -4.71 16.45 5.56
N ALA A 114 -4.57 15.48 4.66
CA ALA A 114 -4.67 15.71 3.21
C ALA A 114 -6.09 15.59 2.63
N SER A 115 -6.96 14.75 3.20
CA SER A 115 -8.33 14.50 2.70
C SER A 115 -9.45 15.03 3.59
N GLY A 116 -9.18 15.45 4.82
CA GLY A 116 -10.21 15.93 5.76
C GLY A 116 -11.16 14.84 6.28
N SER A 117 -11.16 13.63 5.70
CA SER A 117 -11.88 12.47 6.20
C SER A 117 -10.92 11.45 6.81
N SER A 118 -11.32 10.97 7.98
CA SER A 118 -10.63 9.97 8.79
C SER A 118 -11.36 8.65 8.60
N LEU A 119 -10.64 7.52 8.45
CA LEU A 119 -11.26 6.18 8.43
C LEU A 119 -11.74 5.74 9.83
N TYR A 120 -11.52 6.58 10.85
CA TYR A 120 -12.01 6.48 12.23
C TYR A 120 -12.40 7.86 12.78
#